data_AF-A0AAD3MTI5-F1
#
_entry.id   AF-A0AAD3MTI5-F1
#
_cell.length_a   1.000
_cell.length_b   1.000
_cell.length_c   1.000
_cell.angle_alpha   90.00
_cell.angle_beta   90.00
_cell.angle_gamma   90.00
#
_symmetry.space_group_name_H-M   'P 1'
#
loop_
_entity.id
_entity.type
_entity.pdbx_description
1 polymer ?
#
loop_
_entity_poly.entity_id
_entity_poly.type
_entity_poly.pdbx_seq_one_letter_code
_entity_poly.pdbx_strand_id
1 'polypeptide(L)'
;MELLCLTVWKILQADIEPGTGAAPGNTRHQGLQTEEAYGAQRQRKHDCALVISGDSLGYLAQHSTEGRFLAQQMMLRMQPNMPWEIKALLEGKQASLAADFSITQFKHIGRLLMVHGRNSYKRSAALGQFVMHRGMIISTMQAVFSSVFFFASVPLYQGFLMVGYATIYTMFPVFSLVLDQDVKPEMALLYPELYKDLTKGRSLSFKTFLIWVLISVYQGGILMYGALVLFESEFVHVVAISFTALVLTELLMVALTIRTWHWLMVVAEFFSLGCYLASLAFLNEYFDLSFITTWPFLWKVLAITLVSCLPLYIIKYLKRKFSPPSYSKLSS
;
A
#
# COMPACT_ATOMS: atom_id res chain seq x y z
N MET A 1 9.29 -15.51 -7.31
CA MET A 1 9.22 -14.80 -6.00
C MET A 1 9.38 -15.75 -4.80
N GLU A 2 8.69 -16.90 -4.76
CA GLU A 2 8.87 -17.90 -3.68
C GLU A 2 10.28 -18.49 -3.59
N LEU A 3 10.92 -18.82 -4.73
CA LEU A 3 12.29 -19.33 -4.77
C LEU A 3 13.32 -18.35 -4.21
N LEU A 4 13.17 -17.04 -4.49
CA LEU A 4 14.05 -16.00 -3.95
C LEU A 4 13.88 -15.87 -2.42
N CYS A 5 12.65 -16.03 -1.94
CA CYS A 5 12.31 -15.89 -0.52
C CYS A 5 12.78 -17.10 0.32
N LEU A 6 12.70 -18.32 -0.23
CA LEU A 6 13.24 -19.55 0.39
C LEU A 6 14.77 -19.53 0.46
N THR A 7 15.43 -18.99 -0.56
CA THR A 7 16.90 -18.84 -0.56
C THR A 7 17.35 -17.83 0.48
N VAL A 8 16.69 -16.68 0.59
CA VAL A 8 17.00 -15.67 1.62
C VAL A 8 16.71 -16.19 3.03
N TRP A 9 15.65 -16.97 3.22
CA TRP A 9 15.32 -17.59 4.50
C TRP A 9 16.36 -18.64 4.93
N LYS A 10 16.82 -19.51 4.02
CA LYS A 10 17.89 -20.48 4.31
C LYS A 10 19.23 -19.81 4.64
N ILE A 11 19.53 -18.66 4.02
CA ILE A 11 20.75 -17.89 4.30
C ILE A 11 20.69 -17.27 5.70
N LEU A 12 19.54 -16.71 6.10
CA LEU A 12 19.35 -16.14 7.44
C LEU A 12 19.40 -17.19 8.57
N GLN A 13 19.04 -18.45 8.29
CA GLN A 13 19.05 -19.53 9.27
C GLN A 13 20.47 -20.07 9.55
N ALA A 14 21.40 -19.90 8.60
CA ALA A 14 22.79 -20.35 8.73
C ALA A 14 23.65 -19.40 9.61
N ASP A 15 23.21 -18.17 9.86
CA ASP A 15 23.93 -17.18 10.68
C ASP A 15 23.53 -17.23 12.18
N ILE A 16 22.58 -18.09 12.58
CA ILE A 16 22.03 -18.12 13.95
C ILE A 16 22.60 -19.24 14.83
N GLU A 17 23.30 -20.25 14.32
CA GLU A 17 23.97 -21.25 15.16
C GLU A 17 25.38 -20.79 15.61
N PRO A 18 25.62 -20.55 16.91
CA PRO A 18 26.95 -20.25 17.42
C PRO A 18 27.77 -21.55 17.52
N GLY A 19 28.93 -21.54 16.86
CA GLY A 19 29.80 -22.70 16.72
C GLY A 19 30.29 -23.30 18.04
N THR A 20 30.15 -24.61 18.17
CA THR A 20 30.91 -25.44 19.10
C THR A 20 32.07 -26.08 18.33
N GLY A 21 33.30 -25.69 18.69
CA GLY A 21 34.52 -26.28 18.16
C GLY A 21 34.92 -27.56 18.92
N ALA A 22 35.58 -28.49 18.23
CA ALA A 22 36.42 -29.51 18.83
C ALA A 22 37.56 -29.90 17.85
N ALA A 23 38.71 -30.17 18.47
CA ALA A 23 40.08 -30.24 17.95
C ALA A 23 40.47 -31.60 17.30
N PRO A 24 41.70 -31.76 16.77
CA PRO A 24 42.01 -32.61 15.63
C PRO A 24 42.57 -34.01 15.98
N GLY A 25 42.33 -34.98 15.11
CA GLY A 25 42.82 -36.35 15.20
C GLY A 25 43.38 -36.87 13.87
N ASN A 26 44.69 -36.73 13.73
CA ASN A 26 45.66 -37.49 12.93
C ASN A 26 45.15 -38.54 11.91
N THR A 27 45.34 -38.28 10.61
CA THR A 27 45.83 -39.31 9.68
C THR A 27 46.56 -38.68 8.50
N ARG A 28 47.82 -39.08 8.37
CA ARG A 28 48.82 -38.61 7.40
C ARG A 28 48.61 -39.31 6.07
N HIS A 29 48.93 -38.61 4.97
CA HIS A 29 49.06 -39.08 3.58
C HIS A 29 47.80 -39.06 2.70
N GLN A 30 47.32 -37.86 2.33
CA GLN A 30 46.80 -37.53 0.98
C GLN A 30 46.36 -36.05 0.76
N GLY A 31 46.69 -35.12 1.66
CA GLY A 31 46.03 -33.79 1.71
C GLY A 31 46.79 -32.57 1.15
N LEU A 32 47.90 -32.72 0.44
CA LEU A 32 48.77 -31.56 0.12
C LEU A 32 48.42 -30.78 -1.16
N GLN A 33 47.28 -31.04 -1.80
CA GLN A 33 46.77 -30.23 -2.93
C GLN A 33 45.34 -29.71 -2.74
N THR A 34 44.70 -29.99 -1.60
CA THR A 34 43.32 -29.56 -1.34
C THR A 34 43.20 -28.46 -0.28
N GLU A 35 44.24 -28.17 0.52
CA GLU A 35 44.20 -27.10 1.52
C GLU A 35 44.41 -25.69 0.95
N GLU A 36 45.18 -25.51 -0.13
CA GLU A 36 45.30 -24.18 -0.76
C GLU A 36 44.02 -23.75 -1.50
N ALA A 37 43.23 -24.72 -1.99
CA ALA A 37 41.94 -24.45 -2.61
C ALA A 37 40.82 -24.17 -1.59
N TYR A 38 40.89 -24.75 -0.38
CA TYR A 38 39.88 -24.53 0.66
C TYR A 38 40.08 -23.20 1.42
N GLY A 39 41.32 -22.77 1.61
CA GLY A 39 41.64 -21.47 2.22
C GLY A 39 41.17 -20.28 1.37
N ALA A 40 41.33 -20.35 0.05
CA ALA A 40 40.93 -19.28 -0.88
C ALA A 40 39.40 -19.19 -1.12
N GLN A 41 38.64 -20.21 -0.71
CA GLN A 41 37.18 -20.23 -0.86
C GLN A 41 36.44 -19.63 0.34
N ARG A 42 37.11 -19.50 1.51
CA ARG A 42 36.51 -18.96 2.73
C ARG A 42 36.36 -17.44 2.74
N GLN A 43 37.07 -16.73 1.86
CA GLN A 43 37.01 -15.26 1.74
C GLN A 43 36.01 -14.73 0.69
N ARG A 44 35.47 -15.58 -0.19
CA ARG A 44 34.54 -15.16 -1.28
C ARG A 44 33.09 -15.51 -0.98
N LYS A 45 32.57 -15.05 0.16
CA LYS A 45 31.15 -15.20 0.53
C LYS A 45 30.32 -13.90 0.45
N HIS A 46 30.90 -12.80 -0.04
CA HIS A 46 30.24 -11.49 0.00
C HIS A 46 29.72 -10.92 -1.33
N ASP A 47 30.04 -11.50 -2.48
CA ASP A 47 29.59 -10.97 -3.77
C ASP A 47 28.89 -12.07 -4.60
N CYS A 48 27.58 -12.20 -4.44
CA CYS A 48 26.75 -12.98 -5.37
C CYS A 48 26.20 -12.06 -6.46
N ALA A 49 26.80 -12.11 -7.65
CA ALA A 49 26.17 -11.63 -8.89
C ALA A 49 25.46 -12.80 -9.58
N LEU A 50 24.19 -12.60 -9.93
CA LEU A 50 23.35 -13.56 -10.68
C LEU A 50 23.85 -13.62 -12.14
N VAL A 51 24.25 -14.79 -12.62
CA VAL A 51 24.69 -15.02 -14.01
C VAL A 51 23.54 -15.61 -14.83
N ILE A 52 23.14 -14.92 -15.91
CA ILE A 52 22.16 -15.41 -16.91
C ILE A 52 22.92 -15.74 -18.21
N SER A 53 22.65 -16.93 -18.78
CA SER A 53 23.32 -17.49 -19.97
C SER A 53 23.02 -16.72 -21.26
N GLY A 54 24.00 -16.64 -22.17
CA GLY A 54 24.09 -15.67 -23.27
C GLY A 54 23.15 -15.82 -24.46
N ASP A 55 22.42 -16.92 -24.58
CA ASP A 55 21.68 -17.22 -25.83
C ASP A 55 20.29 -16.57 -25.92
N SER A 56 19.80 -15.94 -24.84
CA SER A 56 18.49 -15.25 -24.80
C SER A 56 18.56 -13.73 -25.04
N LEU A 57 19.75 -13.17 -25.31
CA LEU A 57 20.00 -11.72 -25.30
C LEU A 57 19.76 -10.99 -26.63
N GLY A 58 19.56 -11.71 -27.74
CA GLY A 58 19.38 -11.11 -29.06
C GLY A 58 18.04 -10.39 -29.26
N TYR A 59 17.00 -10.78 -28.50
CA TYR A 59 15.62 -10.31 -28.73
C TYR A 59 15.24 -9.04 -27.94
N LEU A 60 16.00 -8.65 -26.92
CA LEU A 60 15.66 -7.52 -26.03
C LEU A 60 16.30 -6.18 -26.43
N ALA A 61 17.15 -6.17 -27.46
CA ALA A 61 18.01 -5.04 -27.80
C ALA A 61 17.31 -3.84 -28.47
N GLN A 62 16.01 -3.89 -28.76
CA GLN A 62 15.41 -2.94 -29.70
C GLN A 62 14.40 -1.94 -29.14
N HIS A 63 14.06 -1.95 -27.84
CA HIS A 63 12.96 -1.08 -27.36
C HIS A 63 13.03 -0.46 -25.95
N SER A 64 14.14 -0.59 -25.20
CA SER A 64 14.16 -0.21 -23.78
C SER A 64 15.40 0.59 -23.41
N THR A 65 15.28 1.48 -22.42
CA THR A 65 16.37 2.19 -21.72
C THR A 65 17.49 1.26 -21.21
N GLU A 66 17.21 -0.05 -21.07
CA GLU A 66 18.19 -1.12 -20.84
C GLU A 66 19.23 -1.28 -21.98
N GLY A 67 18.91 -0.85 -23.20
CA GLY A 67 19.85 -0.89 -24.33
C GLY A 67 21.05 0.06 -24.16
N ARG A 68 20.87 1.17 -23.45
CA ARG A 68 22.01 2.06 -23.07
C ARG A 68 22.90 1.39 -22.02
N PHE A 69 22.29 0.61 -21.14
CA PHE A 69 22.98 -0.13 -20.09
C PHE A 69 23.81 -1.29 -20.68
N LEU A 70 23.25 -2.03 -21.64
CA LEU A 70 23.98 -3.02 -22.43
C LEU A 70 25.08 -2.40 -23.29
N ALA A 71 24.87 -1.21 -23.86
CA ALA A 71 25.91 -0.47 -24.59
C ALA A 71 27.06 -0.04 -23.66
N GLN A 72 26.76 0.37 -22.42
CA GLN A 72 27.76 0.71 -21.41
C GLN A 72 28.51 -0.53 -20.89
N GLN A 73 27.82 -1.66 -20.76
CA GLN A 73 28.41 -2.96 -20.41
C GLN A 73 29.26 -3.54 -21.57
N MET A 74 28.88 -3.30 -22.83
CA MET A 74 29.67 -3.63 -24.02
C MET A 74 30.89 -2.70 -24.17
N MET A 75 30.77 -1.39 -23.91
CA MET A 75 31.91 -0.47 -23.89
C MET A 75 32.95 -0.86 -22.83
N LEU A 76 32.51 -1.33 -21.65
CA LEU A 76 33.40 -1.81 -20.59
C LEU A 76 34.10 -3.14 -20.93
N ARG A 77 33.47 -3.98 -21.77
CA ARG A 77 34.12 -5.19 -22.32
C ARG A 77 35.14 -4.89 -23.42
N MET A 78 35.13 -3.68 -24.02
CA MET A 78 36.02 -3.28 -25.12
C MET A 78 37.36 -2.65 -24.68
N GLN A 79 37.65 -2.50 -23.38
CA GLN A 79 38.97 -2.03 -22.93
C GLN A 79 39.85 -3.21 -22.47
N PRO A 80 40.74 -3.73 -23.34
CA PRO A 80 41.47 -4.98 -23.09
C PRO A 80 42.52 -4.92 -21.97
N ASN A 81 42.77 -3.75 -21.35
CA ASN A 81 43.89 -3.54 -20.44
C ASN A 81 43.54 -2.87 -19.09
N MET A 82 42.26 -2.88 -18.70
CA MET A 82 41.83 -2.31 -17.41
C MET A 82 42.09 -3.29 -16.26
N PRO A 83 42.68 -2.84 -15.13
CA PRO A 83 42.84 -3.65 -13.92
C PRO A 83 41.50 -4.24 -13.46
N TRP A 84 41.51 -5.50 -13.02
CA TRP A 84 40.31 -6.24 -12.62
C TRP A 84 39.53 -5.54 -11.48
N GLU A 85 40.22 -4.82 -10.60
CA GLU A 85 39.62 -4.03 -9.52
C GLU A 85 38.75 -2.89 -10.07
N ILE A 86 39.26 -2.17 -11.08
CA ILE A 86 38.53 -1.08 -11.74
C ILE A 86 37.35 -1.63 -12.54
N LYS A 87 37.52 -2.80 -13.17
CA LYS A 87 36.44 -3.49 -13.87
C LYS A 87 35.31 -3.91 -12.93
N ALA A 88 35.63 -4.52 -11.79
CA ALA A 88 34.64 -4.90 -10.77
C ALA A 88 33.91 -3.69 -10.19
N LEU A 89 34.62 -2.59 -9.95
CA LEU A 89 34.00 -1.33 -9.49
C LEU A 89 33.07 -0.72 -10.54
N LEU A 90 33.45 -0.74 -11.81
CA LEU A 90 32.62 -0.24 -12.91
C LEU A 90 31.38 -1.12 -13.10
N GLU A 91 31.53 -2.45 -13.06
CA GLU A 91 30.41 -3.39 -13.11
C GLU A 91 29.46 -3.21 -11.92
N GLY A 92 29.97 -3.06 -10.70
CA GLY A 92 29.17 -2.81 -9.51
C GLY A 92 28.45 -1.44 -9.54
N LYS A 93 29.14 -0.39 -10.00
CA LYS A 93 28.54 0.95 -10.16
C LYS A 93 27.46 0.96 -11.23
N GLN A 94 27.68 0.28 -12.36
CA GLN A 94 26.64 0.10 -13.35
C GLN A 94 25.47 -0.67 -12.73
N ALA A 95 25.69 -1.84 -12.14
CA ALA A 95 24.62 -2.64 -11.52
C ALA A 95 23.79 -1.83 -10.52
N SER A 96 24.44 -0.99 -9.71
CA SER A 96 23.77 -0.06 -8.80
C SER A 96 22.95 1.03 -9.50
N LEU A 97 23.33 1.48 -10.70
CA LEU A 97 22.61 2.49 -11.47
C LEU A 97 21.40 1.90 -12.23
N ALA A 98 21.45 0.61 -12.58
CA ALA A 98 20.29 -0.09 -13.14
C ALA A 98 19.30 -0.61 -12.09
N ALA A 99 19.70 -0.72 -10.82
CA ALA A 99 18.83 -1.26 -9.78
C ALA A 99 17.80 -0.24 -9.28
N ASP A 100 16.55 -0.68 -9.07
CA ASP A 100 15.50 0.14 -8.41
C ASP A 100 15.91 0.58 -7.00
N PHE A 101 16.74 -0.23 -6.33
CA PHE A 101 17.32 0.07 -5.03
C PHE A 101 18.83 -0.18 -5.06
N SER A 102 19.62 0.88 -4.84
CA SER A 102 21.06 0.77 -4.58
C SER A 102 21.29 0.56 -3.08
N ILE A 103 22.01 -0.51 -2.73
CA ILE A 103 22.30 -0.87 -1.35
C ILE A 103 23.82 -1.00 -1.20
N THR A 104 24.37 -0.39 -0.15
CA THR A 104 25.83 -0.36 0.08
C THR A 104 26.40 -1.66 0.62
N GLN A 105 25.61 -2.44 1.38
CA GLN A 105 26.03 -3.71 1.99
C GLN A 105 24.85 -4.69 2.07
N PHE A 106 25.11 -5.99 1.83
CA PHE A 106 24.10 -7.04 1.83
C PHE A 106 23.26 -7.12 3.13
N LYS A 107 23.86 -6.80 4.29
CA LYS A 107 23.16 -6.78 5.59
C LYS A 107 21.93 -5.87 5.64
N HIS A 108 21.88 -4.82 4.81
CA HIS A 108 20.74 -3.89 4.78
C HIS A 108 19.52 -4.47 4.06
N ILE A 109 19.67 -5.54 3.26
CA ILE A 109 18.55 -6.20 2.55
C ILE A 109 17.52 -6.74 3.54
N GLY A 110 17.95 -7.31 4.67
CA GLY A 110 17.04 -7.81 5.70
C GLY A 110 16.09 -6.73 6.21
N ARG A 111 16.62 -5.53 6.53
CA ARG A 111 15.82 -4.38 6.97
C ARG A 111 15.00 -3.76 5.85
N LEU A 112 15.52 -3.75 4.62
CA LEU A 112 14.77 -3.25 3.47
C LEU A 112 13.51 -4.08 3.22
N LEU A 113 13.63 -5.42 3.18
CA LEU A 113 12.49 -6.30 2.92
C LEU A 113 11.51 -6.35 4.10
N MET A 114 11.99 -6.62 5.31
CA MET A 114 11.14 -6.90 6.48
C MET A 114 10.39 -5.67 6.97
N VAL A 115 11.02 -4.48 6.92
CA VAL A 115 10.41 -3.23 7.40
C VAL A 115 9.78 -2.47 6.24
N HIS A 116 10.59 -2.06 5.26
CA HIS A 116 10.12 -1.14 4.21
C HIS A 116 9.25 -1.86 3.17
N GLY A 117 9.64 -3.07 2.74
CA GLY A 117 8.85 -3.88 1.81
C GLY A 117 7.48 -4.24 2.37
N ARG A 118 7.45 -4.70 3.64
CA ARG A 118 6.20 -4.99 4.36
C ARG A 118 5.30 -3.76 4.49
N ASN A 119 5.85 -2.62 4.92
CA ASN A 119 5.08 -1.40 5.09
C ASN A 119 4.56 -0.87 3.75
N SER A 120 5.40 -0.86 2.71
CA SER A 120 5.00 -0.47 1.36
C SER A 120 3.85 -1.33 0.84
N TYR A 121 3.94 -2.66 0.96
CA TYR A 121 2.86 -3.55 0.54
C TYR A 121 1.55 -3.30 1.29
N LYS A 122 1.60 -3.20 2.63
CA LYS A 122 0.41 -2.98 3.47
C LYS A 122 -0.25 -1.64 3.21
N ARG A 123 0.54 -0.56 3.10
CA ARG A 123 0.05 0.81 2.87
C ARG A 123 -0.53 0.95 1.47
N SER A 124 0.18 0.48 0.45
CA SER A 124 -0.30 0.54 -0.93
C SER A 124 -1.55 -0.31 -1.13
N ALA A 125 -1.65 -1.47 -0.47
CA ALA A 125 -2.87 -2.30 -0.52
C ALA A 125 -4.07 -1.59 0.12
N ALA A 126 -3.89 -0.96 1.29
CA ALA A 126 -4.95 -0.19 1.94
C ALA A 126 -5.35 1.03 1.10
N LEU A 127 -4.37 1.80 0.62
CA LEU A 127 -4.58 2.96 -0.24
C LEU A 127 -5.37 2.59 -1.50
N GLY A 128 -4.98 1.52 -2.19
CA GLY A 128 -5.67 1.04 -3.39
C GLY A 128 -7.12 0.62 -3.11
N GLN A 129 -7.39 0.02 -1.95
CA GLN A 129 -8.74 -0.34 -1.54
C GLN A 129 -9.62 0.88 -1.26
N PHE A 130 -9.08 1.90 -0.60
CA PHE A 130 -9.79 3.17 -0.38
C PHE A 130 -10.09 3.91 -1.69
N VAL A 131 -9.11 4.02 -2.58
CA VAL A 131 -9.32 4.70 -3.88
C VAL A 131 -10.40 4.00 -4.70
N MET A 132 -10.41 2.67 -4.70
CA MET A 132 -11.44 1.87 -5.37
C MET A 132 -12.81 2.07 -4.72
N HIS A 133 -12.88 1.98 -3.40
CA HIS A 133 -14.09 2.19 -2.62
C HIS A 133 -14.72 3.56 -2.89
N ARG A 134 -13.89 4.61 -2.87
CA ARG A 134 -14.26 6.00 -3.14
C ARG A 134 -14.94 6.16 -4.51
N GLY A 135 -14.38 5.52 -5.55
CA GLY A 135 -14.98 5.53 -6.89
C GLY A 135 -16.30 4.75 -6.94
N MET A 136 -16.32 3.56 -6.34
CA MET A 136 -17.48 2.66 -6.37
C MET A 136 -18.69 3.21 -5.63
N ILE A 137 -18.50 3.96 -4.54
CA ILE A 137 -19.62 4.62 -3.83
C ILE A 137 -20.34 5.59 -4.77
N ILE A 138 -19.60 6.49 -5.45
CA ILE A 138 -20.22 7.47 -6.36
C ILE A 138 -20.96 6.76 -7.49
N SER A 139 -20.33 5.76 -8.11
CA SER A 139 -20.98 4.98 -9.17
C SER A 139 -22.26 4.29 -8.67
N THR A 140 -22.26 3.76 -7.45
CA THR A 140 -23.45 3.14 -6.86
C THR A 140 -24.54 4.19 -6.59
N MET A 141 -24.18 5.33 -5.99
CA MET A 141 -25.14 6.41 -5.73
C MET A 141 -25.78 6.89 -7.04
N GLN A 142 -24.98 7.09 -8.09
CA GLN A 142 -25.47 7.47 -9.42
C GLN A 142 -26.39 6.40 -10.03
N ALA A 143 -26.05 5.12 -9.88
CA ALA A 143 -26.87 4.02 -10.39
C ALA A 143 -28.22 3.95 -9.67
N VAL A 144 -28.23 4.04 -8.34
CA VAL A 144 -29.48 4.06 -7.54
C VAL A 144 -30.31 5.28 -7.90
N PHE A 145 -29.70 6.46 -7.97
CA PHE A 145 -30.37 7.68 -8.40
C PHE A 145 -31.03 7.50 -9.77
N SER A 146 -30.26 7.10 -10.79
CA SER A 146 -30.79 6.89 -12.14
C SER A 146 -31.92 5.86 -12.15
N SER A 147 -31.82 4.77 -11.37
CA SER A 147 -32.88 3.76 -11.30
C SER A 147 -34.20 4.28 -10.73
N VAL A 148 -34.17 5.20 -9.76
CA VAL A 148 -35.38 5.81 -9.17
C VAL A 148 -36.02 6.83 -10.11
N PHE A 149 -35.20 7.55 -10.88
CA PHE A 149 -35.66 8.54 -11.86
C PHE A 149 -35.82 7.94 -13.27
N PHE A 150 -36.37 6.72 -13.38
CA PHE A 150 -36.69 6.06 -14.65
C PHE A 150 -35.53 5.97 -15.66
N PHE A 151 -34.32 5.72 -15.16
CA PHE A 151 -33.07 5.68 -15.93
C PHE A 151 -32.73 6.99 -16.66
N ALA A 152 -33.16 8.13 -16.11
CA ALA A 152 -32.73 9.43 -16.59
C ALA A 152 -31.19 9.56 -16.47
N SER A 153 -30.57 10.13 -17.51
CA SER A 153 -29.13 10.35 -17.61
C SER A 153 -28.68 11.66 -16.95
N VAL A 154 -29.29 12.01 -15.81
CA VAL A 154 -28.93 13.22 -15.05
C VAL A 154 -27.82 12.86 -14.05
N PRO A 155 -26.66 13.52 -14.10
CA PRO A 155 -25.60 13.29 -13.12
C PRO A 155 -26.00 13.92 -11.79
N LEU A 156 -25.84 13.15 -10.72
CA LEU A 156 -26.19 13.52 -9.35
C LEU A 156 -25.33 14.68 -8.82
N TYR A 157 -24.03 14.61 -9.09
CA TYR A 157 -23.05 15.64 -8.69
C TYR A 157 -22.44 16.25 -9.95
N GLN A 158 -22.49 17.58 -10.04
CA GLN A 158 -21.99 18.32 -11.21
C GLN A 158 -20.86 19.29 -10.87
N GLY A 159 -20.04 19.57 -11.89
CA GLY A 159 -19.04 20.64 -11.87
C GLY A 159 -18.08 20.55 -10.70
N PHE A 160 -18.02 21.63 -9.92
CA PHE A 160 -17.07 21.80 -8.82
C PHE A 160 -17.26 20.82 -7.67
N LEU A 161 -18.45 20.26 -7.46
CA LEU A 161 -18.69 19.25 -6.42
C LEU A 161 -17.88 17.98 -6.67
N MET A 162 -17.93 17.46 -7.90
CA MET A 162 -17.19 16.25 -8.27
C MET A 162 -15.68 16.48 -8.27
N VAL A 163 -15.24 17.65 -8.76
CA VAL A 163 -13.82 18.04 -8.75
C VAL A 163 -13.32 18.16 -7.31
N GLY A 164 -14.04 18.88 -6.45
CA GLY A 164 -13.68 19.06 -5.05
C GLY A 164 -13.61 17.74 -4.29
N TYR A 165 -14.57 16.84 -4.52
CA TYR A 165 -14.55 15.49 -3.93
C TYR A 165 -13.31 14.69 -4.33
N ALA A 166 -13.00 14.66 -5.63
CA ALA A 166 -11.89 13.85 -6.15
C ALA A 166 -10.50 14.39 -5.78
N THR A 167 -10.38 15.70 -5.55
CA THR A 167 -9.09 16.40 -5.40
C THR A 167 -8.80 16.94 -4.01
N ILE A 168 -9.77 17.59 -3.35
CA ILE A 168 -9.53 18.32 -2.10
C ILE A 168 -10.06 17.51 -0.91
N TYR A 169 -11.36 17.17 -0.89
CA TYR A 169 -12.04 16.71 0.32
C TYR A 169 -11.70 15.29 0.75
N THR A 170 -11.07 14.49 -0.11
CA THR A 170 -10.78 13.08 0.20
C THR A 170 -9.32 12.70 -0.04
N MET A 171 -8.54 13.52 -0.76
CA MET A 171 -7.16 13.16 -1.09
C MET A 171 -6.23 13.26 0.11
N PHE A 172 -6.29 14.35 0.89
CA PHE A 172 -5.39 14.52 2.05
C PHE A 172 -5.54 13.40 3.09
N PRO A 173 -6.76 13.02 3.54
CA PRO A 173 -6.97 11.90 4.45
C PRO A 173 -6.47 10.57 3.88
N VAL A 174 -6.77 10.29 2.61
CA VAL A 174 -6.39 9.04 1.95
C VAL A 174 -4.88 8.93 1.79
N PHE A 175 -4.18 10.00 1.42
CA PHE A 175 -2.71 10.02 1.37
C PHE A 175 -2.09 9.90 2.76
N SER A 176 -2.74 10.44 3.80
CA SER A 176 -2.24 10.33 5.17
C SER A 176 -2.11 8.87 5.64
N LEU A 177 -2.89 7.93 5.08
CA LEU A 177 -2.80 6.49 5.36
C LEU A 177 -1.42 5.89 5.00
N VAL A 178 -0.65 6.54 4.13
CA VAL A 178 0.74 6.15 3.83
C VAL A 178 1.65 6.32 5.06
N LEU A 179 1.26 7.16 6.03
CA LEU A 179 2.00 7.34 7.28
C LEU A 179 1.67 6.28 8.34
N ASP A 180 0.56 5.54 8.22
CA ASP A 180 0.13 4.53 9.21
C ASP A 180 1.20 3.44 9.36
N GLN A 181 1.57 3.13 10.60
CA GLN A 181 2.52 2.07 10.94
C GLN A 181 1.82 1.03 11.79
N ASP A 182 1.78 -0.21 11.33
CA ASP A 182 1.10 -1.27 12.06
C ASP A 182 1.99 -2.00 13.06
N VAL A 183 3.30 -2.06 12.79
CA VAL A 183 4.30 -2.70 13.63
C VAL A 183 5.55 -1.83 13.65
N LYS A 184 6.14 -1.66 14.85
CA LYS A 184 7.40 -0.93 15.00
C LYS A 184 8.54 -1.62 14.23
N PRO A 185 9.50 -0.87 13.64
CA PRO A 185 10.60 -1.44 12.86
C PRO A 185 11.39 -2.54 13.58
N GLU A 186 11.60 -2.37 14.89
CA GLU A 186 12.31 -3.34 15.75
C GLU A 186 11.57 -4.68 15.83
N MET A 187 10.25 -4.64 16.04
CA MET A 187 9.41 -5.83 16.13
C MET A 187 9.29 -6.56 14.79
N ALA A 188 9.29 -5.82 13.68
CA ALA A 188 9.28 -6.40 12.34
C ALA A 188 10.58 -7.16 12.02
N LEU A 189 11.72 -6.75 12.61
CA LEU A 189 13.00 -7.45 12.49
C LEU A 189 13.10 -8.64 13.44
N LEU A 190 12.57 -8.51 14.66
CA LEU A 190 12.59 -9.57 15.67
C LEU A 190 11.72 -10.77 15.28
N TYR A 191 10.59 -10.54 14.60
CA TYR A 191 9.62 -11.57 14.21
C TYR A 191 9.45 -11.67 12.69
N PRO A 192 10.39 -12.32 11.96
CA PRO A 192 10.33 -12.42 10.50
C PRO A 192 9.15 -13.28 10.00
N GLU A 193 8.49 -14.04 10.88
CA GLU A 193 7.25 -14.76 10.57
C GLU A 193 6.11 -13.83 10.13
N LEU A 194 6.11 -12.57 10.57
CA LEU A 194 5.13 -11.57 10.12
C LEU A 194 5.19 -11.33 8.62
N TYR A 195 6.35 -11.57 7.99
CA TYR A 195 6.53 -11.46 6.55
C TYR A 195 5.87 -12.62 5.78
N LYS A 196 5.80 -13.82 6.38
CA LYS A 196 5.13 -14.99 5.78
C LYS A 196 3.63 -14.79 5.61
N ASP A 197 3.03 -13.88 6.38
CA ASP A 197 1.62 -13.52 6.21
C ASP A 197 1.38 -12.60 5.01
N LEU A 198 2.41 -11.90 4.53
CA LEU A 198 2.35 -11.08 3.32
C LEU A 198 2.50 -11.92 2.05
N THR A 199 3.37 -12.93 2.04
CA THR A 199 3.59 -13.80 0.88
C THR A 199 2.33 -14.57 0.47
N LYS A 200 1.41 -14.80 1.42
CA LYS A 200 0.08 -15.38 1.15
C LYS A 200 -0.87 -14.46 0.37
N GLY A 201 -0.49 -13.21 0.08
CA GLY A 201 -1.26 -12.28 -0.77
C GLY A 201 -2.63 -11.88 -0.21
N ARG A 202 -2.92 -12.17 1.08
CA ARG A 202 -4.26 -12.02 1.67
C ARG A 202 -4.81 -10.59 1.63
N SER A 203 -3.92 -9.59 1.58
CA SER A 203 -4.34 -8.18 1.59
C SER A 203 -4.91 -7.73 0.23
N LEU A 204 -4.47 -8.32 -0.89
CA LEU A 204 -4.93 -8.01 -2.25
C LEU A 204 -5.59 -9.21 -2.94
N SER A 205 -6.24 -10.08 -2.16
CA SER A 205 -6.97 -11.22 -2.73
C SER A 205 -8.27 -10.78 -3.39
N PHE A 206 -8.73 -11.53 -4.40
CA PHE A 206 -10.04 -11.34 -5.03
C PHE A 206 -11.20 -11.37 -4.02
N LYS A 207 -11.07 -12.16 -2.94
CA LYS A 207 -12.04 -12.16 -1.83
C LYS A 207 -12.12 -10.80 -1.14
N THR A 208 -10.97 -10.19 -0.87
CA THR A 208 -10.89 -8.88 -0.23
C THR A 208 -11.46 -7.81 -1.16
N PHE A 209 -11.14 -7.87 -2.45
CA PHE A 209 -11.72 -7.01 -3.48
C PHE A 209 -13.26 -7.08 -3.47
N LEU A 210 -13.85 -8.28 -3.55
CA LEU A 210 -15.31 -8.44 -3.52
C LEU A 210 -15.94 -7.92 -2.23
N ILE A 211 -15.29 -8.13 -1.08
CA ILE A 211 -15.77 -7.57 0.19
C ILE A 211 -15.82 -6.05 0.12
N TRP A 212 -14.78 -5.40 -0.40
CA TRP A 212 -14.76 -3.94 -0.57
C TRP A 212 -15.81 -3.45 -1.57
N VAL A 213 -16.04 -4.18 -2.66
CA VAL A 213 -17.13 -3.88 -3.61
C VAL A 213 -18.49 -3.92 -2.90
N LEU A 214 -18.78 -4.99 -2.14
CA LEU A 214 -20.03 -5.12 -1.40
C LEU A 214 -20.21 -4.01 -0.36
N ILE A 215 -19.14 -3.64 0.35
CA ILE A 215 -19.14 -2.51 1.30
C ILE A 215 -19.47 -1.20 0.56
N SER A 216 -18.86 -0.98 -0.61
CA SER A 216 -19.09 0.22 -1.43
C SER A 216 -20.54 0.30 -1.92
N VAL A 217 -21.09 -0.82 -2.39
CA VAL A 217 -22.47 -0.91 -2.86
C VAL A 217 -23.45 -0.67 -1.72
N TYR A 218 -23.19 -1.26 -0.56
CA TYR A 218 -23.99 -1.07 0.65
C TYR A 218 -24.01 0.40 1.09
N GLN A 219 -22.83 1.04 1.24
CA GLN A 219 -22.75 2.44 1.67
C GLN A 219 -23.34 3.38 0.62
N GLY A 220 -22.99 3.23 -0.65
CA GLY A 220 -23.56 4.06 -1.72
C GLY A 220 -25.08 3.92 -1.84
N GLY A 221 -25.60 2.71 -1.68
CA GLY A 221 -27.04 2.45 -1.64
C GLY A 221 -27.73 3.15 -0.47
N ILE A 222 -27.19 3.03 0.75
CA ILE A 222 -27.76 3.70 1.94
C ILE A 222 -27.67 5.21 1.86
N LEU A 223 -26.54 5.75 1.40
CA LEU A 223 -26.37 7.20 1.25
C LEU A 223 -27.42 7.78 0.29
N MET A 224 -27.62 7.14 -0.86
CA MET A 224 -28.61 7.59 -1.85
C MET A 224 -30.03 7.33 -1.39
N TYR A 225 -30.37 6.11 -0.99
CA TYR A 225 -31.72 5.76 -0.56
C TYR A 225 -32.15 6.57 0.67
N GLY A 226 -31.25 6.74 1.64
CA GLY A 226 -31.46 7.58 2.81
C GLY A 226 -31.73 9.04 2.44
N ALA A 227 -30.96 9.61 1.51
CA ALA A 227 -31.19 10.97 1.03
C ALA A 227 -32.54 11.13 0.30
N LEU A 228 -32.99 10.11 -0.45
CA LEU A 228 -34.28 10.10 -1.13
C LEU A 228 -35.47 9.94 -0.15
N VAL A 229 -35.32 9.14 0.90
CA VAL A 229 -36.39 8.98 1.92
C VAL A 229 -36.53 10.24 2.78
N LEU A 230 -35.42 10.92 3.07
CA LEU A 230 -35.38 12.16 3.87
C LEU A 230 -35.62 13.43 3.03
N PHE A 231 -36.01 13.25 1.76
CA PHE A 231 -36.27 14.29 0.78
C PHE A 231 -37.45 15.18 1.18
N GLU A 232 -37.26 16.50 1.11
CA GLU A 232 -38.32 17.49 1.22
C GLU A 232 -38.24 18.45 0.03
N SER A 233 -39.21 18.28 -0.88
CA SER A 233 -39.63 19.12 -2.02
C SER A 233 -38.58 19.52 -3.10
N GLU A 234 -37.33 19.81 -2.75
CA GLU A 234 -36.34 20.42 -3.66
C GLU A 234 -35.12 19.54 -3.92
N PHE A 235 -34.81 19.30 -5.20
CA PHE A 235 -33.70 18.42 -5.61
C PHE A 235 -32.34 18.88 -5.04
N VAL A 236 -32.14 20.19 -4.92
CA VAL A 236 -30.92 20.80 -4.34
C VAL A 236 -30.68 20.31 -2.90
N HIS A 237 -31.74 20.09 -2.12
CA HIS A 237 -31.62 19.57 -0.76
C HIS A 237 -31.15 18.11 -0.73
N VAL A 238 -31.54 17.27 -1.70
CA VAL A 238 -31.04 15.88 -1.83
C VAL A 238 -29.55 15.90 -2.10
N VAL A 239 -29.11 16.71 -3.05
CA VAL A 239 -27.70 16.83 -3.42
C VAL A 239 -26.90 17.32 -2.21
N ALA A 240 -27.38 18.32 -1.49
CA ALA A 240 -26.74 18.83 -0.29
C ALA A 240 -26.59 17.75 0.80
N ILE A 241 -27.68 17.07 1.16
CA ILE A 241 -27.67 16.03 2.21
C ILE A 241 -26.78 14.86 1.80
N SER A 242 -26.97 14.33 0.58
CA SER A 242 -26.24 13.15 0.09
C SER A 242 -24.75 13.42 -0.08
N PHE A 243 -24.35 14.59 -0.60
CA PHE A 243 -22.96 14.96 -0.76
C PHE A 243 -22.27 15.18 0.58
N THR A 244 -22.94 15.84 1.53
CA THR A 244 -22.41 16.04 2.88
C THR A 244 -22.23 14.74 3.63
N ALA A 245 -23.25 13.86 3.57
CA ALA A 245 -23.17 12.54 4.17
C ALA A 245 -22.08 11.69 3.52
N LEU A 246 -21.88 11.80 2.21
CA LEU A 246 -20.80 11.11 1.46
C LEU A 246 -19.41 11.54 1.95
N VAL A 247 -19.13 12.84 2.00
CA VAL A 247 -17.82 13.36 2.46
C VAL A 247 -17.57 12.95 3.91
N LEU A 248 -18.54 13.13 4.80
CA LEU A 248 -18.40 12.74 6.21
C LEU A 248 -18.22 11.23 6.39
N THR A 249 -18.91 10.41 5.59
CA THR A 249 -18.75 8.95 5.61
C THR A 249 -17.34 8.54 5.21
N GLU A 250 -16.78 9.16 4.17
CA GLU A 250 -15.41 8.86 3.71
C GLU A 250 -14.38 9.25 4.77
N LEU A 251 -14.49 10.46 5.32
CA LEU A 251 -13.66 10.95 6.42
C LEU A 251 -13.73 10.00 7.63
N LEU A 252 -14.94 9.67 8.07
CA LEU A 252 -15.14 8.74 9.19
C LEU A 252 -14.58 7.34 8.90
N MET A 253 -14.73 6.82 7.67
CA MET A 253 -14.18 5.53 7.27
C MET A 253 -12.66 5.51 7.30
N VAL A 254 -12.01 6.60 6.88
CA VAL A 254 -10.57 6.79 7.00
C VAL A 254 -10.18 6.83 8.48
N ALA A 255 -10.78 7.72 9.28
CA ALA A 255 -10.51 7.88 10.70
C ALA A 255 -10.64 6.56 11.49
N LEU A 256 -11.66 5.75 11.21
CA LEU A 256 -11.88 4.43 11.82
C LEU A 256 -10.91 3.34 11.34
N THR A 257 -10.14 3.61 10.29
CA THR A 257 -9.16 2.67 9.72
C THR A 257 -7.74 2.95 10.15
N ILE A 258 -7.45 4.19 10.54
CA ILE A 258 -6.20 4.57 11.20
C ILE A 258 -6.00 3.68 12.44
N ARG A 259 -4.81 3.06 12.53
CA ARG A 259 -4.43 2.26 13.72
C ARG A 259 -3.55 3.07 14.64
N THR A 260 -2.62 3.83 14.08
CA THR A 260 -1.71 4.69 14.81
C THR A 260 -1.95 6.14 14.45
N TRP A 261 -2.41 6.94 15.41
CA TRP A 261 -2.67 8.35 15.20
C TRP A 261 -1.35 9.13 15.16
N HIS A 262 -1.01 9.63 13.98
CA HIS A 262 0.07 10.60 13.81
C HIS A 262 -0.52 12.01 13.67
N TRP A 263 0.18 13.04 14.16
CA TRP A 263 -0.33 14.42 14.15
C TRP A 263 -0.69 14.91 12.74
N LEU A 264 0.12 14.56 11.72
CA LEU A 264 -0.15 14.87 10.31
C LEU A 264 -1.48 14.28 9.80
N MET A 265 -1.89 13.10 10.29
CA MET A 265 -3.15 12.48 9.86
C MET A 265 -4.33 13.25 10.45
N VAL A 266 -4.23 13.67 11.71
CA VAL A 266 -5.23 14.53 12.36
C VAL A 266 -5.36 15.86 11.62
N VAL A 267 -4.24 16.49 11.28
CA VAL A 267 -4.23 17.74 10.51
C VAL A 267 -4.83 17.54 9.12
N ALA A 268 -4.50 16.44 8.43
CA ALA A 268 -5.08 16.13 7.12
C ALA A 268 -6.60 15.97 7.18
N GLU A 269 -7.11 15.28 8.22
CA GLU A 269 -8.54 15.07 8.45
C GLU A 269 -9.27 16.40 8.68
N PHE A 270 -8.78 17.21 9.63
CA PHE A 270 -9.39 18.51 9.95
C PHE A 270 -9.24 19.53 8.83
N PHE A 271 -8.13 19.51 8.10
CA PHE A 271 -7.95 20.36 6.92
C PHE A 271 -8.96 20.00 5.84
N SER A 272 -9.17 18.71 5.59
CA SER A 272 -10.16 18.24 4.62
C SER A 272 -11.58 18.64 5.01
N LEU A 273 -11.93 18.46 6.28
CA LEU A 273 -13.21 18.88 6.84
C LEU A 273 -13.38 20.41 6.76
N GLY A 274 -12.35 21.18 7.08
CA GLY A 274 -12.35 22.64 6.99
C GLY A 274 -12.52 23.15 5.56
N CYS A 275 -11.81 22.56 4.60
CA CYS A 275 -11.98 22.86 3.17
C CYS A 275 -13.40 22.57 2.70
N TYR A 276 -13.99 21.46 3.18
CA TYR A 276 -15.36 21.11 2.85
C TYR A 276 -16.38 22.09 3.47
N LEU A 277 -16.21 22.47 4.75
CA LEU A 277 -17.07 23.49 5.39
C LEU A 277 -16.96 24.85 4.70
N ALA A 278 -15.76 25.25 4.28
CA ALA A 278 -15.57 26.45 3.47
C ALA A 278 -16.33 26.33 2.15
N SER A 279 -16.27 25.16 1.49
CA SER A 279 -16.98 24.92 0.25
C SER A 279 -18.50 25.07 0.39
N LEU A 280 -19.08 24.61 1.51
CA LEU A 280 -20.51 24.80 1.81
C LEU A 280 -20.89 26.29 1.92
N ALA A 281 -19.99 27.14 2.42
CA ALA A 281 -20.21 28.58 2.55
C ALA A 281 -20.04 29.35 1.23
N PHE A 282 -19.09 28.94 0.37
CA PHE A 282 -18.75 29.65 -0.86
C PHE A 282 -19.58 29.22 -2.08
N LEU A 283 -19.98 27.95 -2.17
CA LEU A 283 -20.70 27.39 -3.33
C LEU A 283 -22.23 27.57 -3.22
N ASN A 284 -22.67 28.83 -3.12
CA ASN A 284 -24.09 29.20 -3.01
C ASN A 284 -24.95 28.79 -4.22
N GLU A 285 -24.31 28.53 -5.37
CA GLU A 285 -25.00 28.02 -6.57
C GLU A 285 -25.46 26.57 -6.41
N TYR A 286 -24.76 25.79 -5.58
CA TYR A 286 -25.04 24.36 -5.37
C TYR A 286 -25.72 24.07 -4.03
N PHE A 287 -25.58 24.98 -3.06
CA PHE A 287 -26.11 24.79 -1.73
C PHE A 287 -26.88 26.01 -1.23
N ASP A 288 -28.08 25.78 -0.70
CA ASP A 288 -28.83 26.81 0.01
C ASP A 288 -28.33 26.93 1.46
N LEU A 289 -27.68 28.05 1.78
CA LEU A 289 -27.16 28.34 3.12
C LEU A 289 -28.24 28.36 4.20
N SER A 290 -29.45 28.78 3.83
CA SER A 290 -30.61 28.84 4.73
C SER A 290 -30.96 27.43 5.18
N PHE A 291 -30.90 26.47 4.26
CA PHE A 291 -31.16 25.06 4.52
C PHE A 291 -30.02 24.38 5.28
N ILE A 292 -28.75 24.61 4.91
CA ILE A 292 -27.60 23.95 5.57
C ILE A 292 -27.50 24.30 7.06
N THR A 293 -27.80 25.55 7.42
CA THR A 293 -27.70 26.02 8.82
C THR A 293 -28.84 25.47 9.69
N THR A 294 -29.86 24.88 9.06
CA THR A 294 -31.07 24.42 9.73
C THR A 294 -30.85 23.09 10.45
N TRP A 295 -31.40 22.95 11.66
CA TRP A 295 -31.28 21.74 12.47
C TRP A 295 -31.72 20.45 11.74
N PRO A 296 -32.85 20.47 11.00
CA PRO A 296 -33.23 19.43 10.05
C PRO A 296 -32.12 18.87 9.16
N PHE A 297 -31.30 19.73 8.56
CA PHE A 297 -30.21 19.29 7.69
C PHE A 297 -29.17 18.48 8.47
N LEU A 298 -28.74 18.99 9.62
CA LEU A 298 -27.69 18.37 10.43
C LEU A 298 -28.08 16.97 10.93
N TRP A 299 -29.30 16.80 11.47
CA TRP A 299 -29.71 15.48 11.96
C TRP A 299 -29.92 14.48 10.81
N LYS A 300 -30.44 14.93 9.65
CA LYS A 300 -30.63 14.08 8.47
C LYS A 300 -29.29 13.54 7.97
N VAL A 301 -28.30 14.41 7.80
CA VAL A 301 -26.93 14.04 7.42
C VAL A 301 -26.33 13.08 8.45
N LEU A 302 -26.39 13.43 9.73
CA LEU A 302 -25.81 12.63 10.81
C LEU A 302 -26.45 11.24 10.91
N ALA A 303 -27.77 11.14 10.76
CA ALA A 303 -28.49 9.87 10.73
C ALA A 303 -28.03 8.99 9.56
N ILE A 304 -27.94 9.55 8.35
CA ILE A 304 -27.50 8.81 7.15
C ILE A 304 -26.03 8.34 7.32
N THR A 305 -25.14 9.22 7.77
CA THR A 305 -23.72 8.87 8.01
C THR A 305 -23.59 7.78 9.07
N LEU A 306 -24.33 7.86 10.18
CA LEU A 306 -24.30 6.84 11.23
C LEU A 306 -24.81 5.49 10.73
N VAL A 307 -25.93 5.47 10.01
CA VAL A 307 -26.51 4.22 9.47
C VAL A 307 -25.57 3.58 8.43
N SER A 308 -24.87 4.38 7.64
CA SER A 308 -23.86 3.90 6.68
C SER A 308 -22.63 3.28 7.36
N CYS A 309 -22.11 3.91 8.42
CA CYS A 309 -20.86 3.51 9.06
C CYS A 309 -21.02 2.46 10.18
N LEU A 310 -22.12 2.49 10.96
CA LEU A 310 -22.30 1.65 12.15
C LEU A 310 -22.17 0.15 11.85
N PRO A 311 -22.84 -0.41 10.82
CA PRO A 311 -22.78 -1.84 10.55
C PRO A 311 -21.38 -2.30 10.15
N LEU A 312 -20.65 -1.47 9.40
CA LEU A 312 -19.26 -1.74 9.04
C LEU A 312 -18.33 -1.73 10.24
N TYR A 313 -18.55 -0.78 11.16
CA TYR A 313 -17.80 -0.71 12.41
C TYR A 313 -18.06 -1.94 13.28
N ILE A 314 -19.32 -2.35 13.44
CA ILE A 314 -19.71 -3.53 14.20
C ILE A 314 -19.07 -4.79 13.59
N ILE A 315 -19.16 -4.98 12.27
CA ILE A 315 -18.54 -6.13 11.59
C ILE A 315 -17.02 -6.14 11.80
N LYS A 316 -16.36 -4.98 11.67
CA LYS A 316 -14.92 -4.84 11.87
C LYS A 316 -14.52 -5.14 13.32
N TYR A 317 -15.29 -4.66 14.28
CA TYR A 317 -15.10 -4.91 15.71
C TYR A 317 -15.27 -6.40 16.05
N LEU A 318 -16.37 -7.03 15.60
CA LEU A 318 -16.62 -8.45 15.79
C LEU A 318 -15.50 -9.30 15.18
N LYS A 319 -15.05 -8.97 13.96
CA LYS A 319 -13.93 -9.67 13.31
C LYS A 319 -12.63 -9.56 14.11
N ARG A 320 -12.32 -8.39 14.66
CA ARG A 320 -11.14 -8.20 15.52
C ARG A 320 -11.26 -8.98 16.83
N LYS A 321 -12.46 -9.09 17.40
CA LYS A 321 -12.72 -9.82 18.64
C LYS A 321 -12.64 -11.35 18.46
N PHE A 322 -13.24 -11.89 17.40
CA PHE A 322 -13.26 -13.34 17.15
C PHE A 322 -12.01 -13.87 16.43
N SER A 323 -11.28 -13.03 15.71
CA SER A 323 -10.08 -13.42 14.96
C SER A 323 -9.01 -12.32 15.03
N PRO A 324 -8.35 -12.16 16.19
CA PRO A 324 -7.32 -11.14 16.35
C PRO A 324 -6.17 -11.41 15.37
N PRO A 325 -5.63 -10.36 14.73
CA PRO A 325 -4.55 -10.51 13.76
C PRO A 325 -3.25 -11.00 14.42
N SER A 326 -2.41 -11.74 13.69
CA SER A 326 -1.19 -12.37 14.22
C SER A 326 -0.27 -11.41 14.99
N TYR A 327 -0.18 -10.14 14.55
CA TYR A 327 0.66 -9.13 15.18
C TYR A 327 0.16 -8.65 16.55
N SER A 328 -1.15 -8.71 16.83
CA SER A 328 -1.68 -8.26 18.13
C SER A 328 -1.34 -9.22 19.27
N LYS A 329 -0.87 -10.43 18.96
CA LYS A 329 -0.40 -11.42 19.93
C LYS A 329 1.04 -11.17 20.39
N LEU A 330 1.78 -10.29 19.71
CA LEU A 330 3.18 -9.99 20.00
C LEU A 330 3.37 -8.75 20.88
N SER A 331 2.30 -8.01 21.14
CA SER A 331 2.30 -6.80 21.99
C SER A 331 1.71 -7.04 23.39
N SER A 332 1.47 -8.30 23.77
CA SER A 332 0.95 -8.70 25.09
C SER A 332 2.05 -9.09 26.05
#